data_AF-A0A2G9UT31-F1
#
_entry.id   AF-A0A2G9UT31-F1
#
_cell.length_a   1.000
_cell.length_b   1.000
_cell.length_c   1.000
_cell.angle_alpha   90.00
_cell.angle_beta   90.00
_cell.angle_gamma   90.00
#
_symmetry.space_group_name_H-M   'P 1'
#
loop_
_entity.id
_entity.type
_entity.pdbx_description
1 polymer ?
#
loop_
_entity_poly.entity_id
_entity_poly.type
_entity_poly.pdbx_seq_one_letter_code
_entity_poly.pdbx_strand_id
1 'polypeptide(L)' 'MRKMLVYDVETVKILGMKYKYTSDHSKWGASLNGDVPAVCIGDINRQRNRTMKWRREMNLEAISSETLFPKYFTKISKRT' A
#
# COMPACT_ATOMS: atom_id res chain seq x y z
N MET A 1 15.91 15.55 -5.21
CA MET A 1 14.90 14.62 -4.65
C MET A 1 15.49 13.23 -4.56
N ARG A 2 15.37 12.54 -3.42
CA ARG A 2 15.71 11.11 -3.32
C ARG A 2 14.67 10.30 -4.10
N LYS A 3 15.13 9.40 -4.97
CA LYS A 3 14.25 8.49 -5.72
C LYS A 3 13.88 7.33 -4.79
N MET A 4 12.65 7.32 -4.28
CA MET A 4 12.14 6.19 -3.50
C MET A 4 11.77 5.04 -4.44
N LEU A 5 12.16 3.83 -4.07
CA LEU A 5 11.71 2.62 -4.74
C LEU A 5 10.28 2.31 -4.29
N VAL A 6 9.36 2.26 -5.25
CA VAL A 6 7.96 1.90 -5.01
C VAL A 6 7.74 0.49 -5.53
N TYR A 7 7.06 -0.33 -4.74
CA TYR A 7 6.72 -1.69 -5.10
C TYR A 7 5.20 -1.83 -5.11
N ASP A 8 4.68 -2.43 -6.17
CA ASP A 8 3.28 -2.77 -6.31
C ASP A 8 3.01 -4.12 -5.67
N VAL A 9 1.94 -4.17 -4.88
CA VAL A 9 1.48 -5.41 -4.27
C VAL A 9 0.62 -6.12 -5.27
N GLU A 10 1.02 -7.32 -5.67
CA GLU A 10 0.28 -8.15 -6.62
C GLU A 10 -0.67 -9.12 -5.90
N THR A 11 -0.28 -9.59 -4.72
CA THR A 11 -1.06 -10.55 -3.94
C THR A 11 -0.87 -10.33 -2.44
N VAL A 12 -2.00 -10.26 -1.73
CA VAL A 12 -2.08 -10.16 -0.26
C VAL A 12 -2.53 -11.52 0.30
N LYS A 13 -1.93 -11.96 1.40
CA LYS A 13 -2.31 -13.18 2.12
C LYS A 13 -2.85 -12.81 3.51
N ILE A 14 -4.10 -13.19 3.79
CA ILE A 14 -4.77 -12.95 5.07
C ILE A 14 -5.35 -14.28 5.55
N LEU A 15 -5.01 -14.69 6.77
CA LEU A 15 -5.52 -15.94 7.39
C LEU A 15 -5.39 -17.17 6.47
N GLY A 16 -4.29 -17.27 5.73
CA GLY A 16 -4.03 -18.38 4.80
C GLY A 16 -4.60 -18.20 3.38
N MET A 17 -5.58 -17.32 3.19
CA MET A 17 -6.21 -17.03 1.91
C MET A 17 -5.41 -15.98 1.12
N LYS A 18 -5.40 -16.10 -0.21
CA LYS A 18 -4.69 -15.19 -1.12
C LYS A 18 -5.67 -14.38 -1.96
N TYR A 19 -5.44 -13.08 -2.07
CA TYR A 19 -6.26 -12.15 -2.84
C TYR A 19 -5.38 -11.41 -3.86
N LYS A 20 -5.84 -11.33 -5.11
CA LYS A 20 -5.20 -10.50 -6.15
C LYS A 20 -5.43 -9.03 -5.85
N TYR A 21 -4.51 -8.16 -6.27
CA TYR A 21 -4.63 -6.70 -6.10
C TYR A 21 -5.93 -6.11 -6.68
N THR A 22 -6.49 -6.74 -7.72
CA THR A 22 -7.78 -6.34 -8.32
C THR A 22 -8.98 -6.54 -7.39
N SER A 23 -8.82 -7.38 -6.36
CA SER A 23 -9.81 -7.64 -5.31
C SER A 23 -9.52 -6.86 -4.03
N ASP A 24 -8.48 -6.01 -4.02
CA ASP A 24 -8.13 -5.12 -2.91
C ASP A 24 -8.46 -3.67 -3.30
N HIS A 25 -9.15 -2.95 -2.40
CA HIS A 25 -9.40 -1.52 -2.56
C HIS A 25 -8.11 -0.71 -2.66
N SER A 26 -6.97 -1.27 -2.23
CA SER A 26 -5.61 -0.74 -2.47
C SER A 26 -5.39 0.65 -1.88
N LYS A 27 -6.06 0.98 -0.78
CA LYS A 27 -5.97 2.28 -0.10
C LYS A 27 -5.06 2.28 1.13
N TRP A 28 -3.94 1.60 0.99
CA TRP A 28 -2.94 1.47 2.03
C TRP A 28 -1.55 1.41 1.41
N GLY A 29 -0.52 1.66 2.21
CA GLY A 29 0.89 1.52 1.83
C GLY A 29 1.72 1.14 3.04
N ALA A 30 2.89 0.56 2.80
CA ALA A 30 3.81 0.28 3.89
C ALA A 30 5.25 0.49 3.46
N SER A 31 6.06 0.88 4.42
CA SER A 31 7.49 0.99 4.26
C SER A 31 8.12 -0.41 4.17
N LEU A 32 9.08 -0.55 3.26
CA LEU A 32 9.99 -1.68 3.22
C LEU A 32 11.27 -1.43 4.05
N ASN A 33 11.46 -0.21 4.56
CA ASN A 33 12.57 0.10 5.43
C ASN A 33 12.23 -0.31 6.87
N GLY A 34 12.98 -1.26 7.43
CA GLY A 34 12.81 -1.72 8.81
C GLY A 34 13.01 -0.62 9.86
N ASP A 35 13.84 0.39 9.56
CA ASP A 35 14.07 1.55 10.45
C ASP A 35 12.87 2.51 10.49
N VAL A 36 11.96 2.37 9.53
CA VAL A 36 10.73 3.17 9.43
C VAL A 36 9.57 2.22 9.23
N PRO A 37 9.10 1.51 10.28
CA PRO A 37 8.05 0.50 10.17
C PRO A 37 6.67 1.15 10.06
N ALA A 38 6.47 2.01 9.07
CA ALA A 38 5.26 2.78 8.88
C ALA A 38 4.27 2.07 7.95
N VAL A 39 3.00 2.13 8.34
CA VAL A 39 1.85 1.69 7.57
C VAL A 39 0.93 2.88 7.39
N CYS A 40 0.52 3.15 6.17
CA CYS A 40 -0.47 4.18 5.89
C CYS A 40 -1.77 3.54 5.42
N ILE A 41 -2.90 4.03 5.91
CA ILE A 41 -4.25 3.69 5.46
C ILE A 41 -4.97 5.00 5.16
N GLY A 42 -5.75 5.07 4.09
CA GLY A 42 -6.43 6.32 3.75
C GLY A 42 -7.52 6.19 2.69
N ASP A 43 -7.91 7.33 2.13
CA ASP A 43 -9.03 7.41 1.18
C ASP A 43 -8.61 7.20 -0.29
N ILE A 44 -7.31 7.25 -0.55
CA ILE A 44 -6.72 7.25 -1.89
C ILE A 44 -6.19 5.85 -2.23
N ASN A 45 -6.61 5.33 -3.37
CA ASN A 45 -6.05 4.11 -3.95
C ASN A 45 -4.85 4.41 -4.86
N ARG A 46 -4.15 3.37 -5.31
CA ARG A 46 -2.89 3.50 -6.08
C ARG A 46 -3.07 3.81 -7.59
N GLN A 47 -4.27 4.19 -8.03
CA GLN A 47 -4.55 4.39 -9.46
C GLN A 47 -4.01 5.75 -9.96
N ARG A 48 -3.31 5.73 -11.10
CA ARG A 48 -2.71 6.93 -11.71
C ARG A 48 -3.75 7.91 -12.26
N ASN A 49 -4.84 7.40 -12.84
CA ASN A 49 -5.89 8.21 -13.40
C ASN A 49 -7.02 8.40 -12.39
N ARG A 50 -6.87 9.42 -11.55
CA ARG A 50 -7.99 9.97 -10.79
C ARG A 50 -8.54 11.16 -11.56
N THR A 51 -9.75 11.04 -12.08
CA THR A 51 -10.40 12.16 -12.77
C THR A 51 -10.53 13.32 -11.79
N MET A 52 -10.07 14.52 -12.18
CA MET A 52 -10.07 15.76 -11.37
C MET A 52 -11.44 16.12 -10.76
N LYS A 53 -12.52 15.49 -11.23
CA LYS A 53 -13.91 15.64 -10.77
C LYS A 53 -14.14 15.29 -9.29
N TRP A 54 -13.25 14.51 -8.65
CA TRP A 54 -13.41 14.05 -7.26
C TRP A 54 -12.37 14.65 -6.28
N ARG A 55 -11.97 15.92 -6.45
CA ARG A 55 -11.17 16.64 -5.46
C ARG A 55 -12.01 16.90 -4.20
N ARG A 56 -12.02 15.93 -3.30
CA ARG A 56 -12.44 16.08 -1.89
C ARG A 56 -11.19 16.07 -1.02
N GLU A 57 -11.32 16.58 0.19
CA GLU A 57 -10.34 16.30 1.24
C GLU A 57 -10.19 14.78 1.38
N MET A 58 -8.95 14.34 1.48
CA MET A 58 -8.57 12.93 1.51
C MET A 58 -7.64 12.75 2.67
N ASN A 59 -7.98 11.82 3.56
CA ASN A 59 -7.18 11.54 4.72
C ASN A 59 -6.24 10.38 4.45
N LEU A 60 -5.07 10.46 5.08
CA LEU A 60 -4.10 9.39 5.17
C LEU A 60 -3.61 9.38 6.61
N GLU A 61 -3.78 8.25 7.27
CA GLU A 61 -3.30 8.04 8.62
C GLU A 61 -2.13 7.06 8.59
N ALA A 62 -1.03 7.43 9.23
CA ALA A 62 0.17 6.61 9.34
C ALA A 62 0.28 6.07 10.76
N ILE A 63 0.42 4.76 10.87
CA ILE A 63 0.61 4.04 12.13
C ILE A 63 1.97 3.35 12.08
N SER A 64 2.75 3.46 13.14
CA SER A 64 3.97 2.66 13.30
C SER A 64 3.58 1.24 13.71
N SER A 65 4.02 0.26 12.93
CA SER A 65 3.83 -1.14 13.29
C SER A 65 4.98 -2.01 12.76
N GLU A 66 5.73 -2.58 13.71
CA GLU A 66 6.78 -3.56 13.44
C GLU A 66 6.23 -4.94 13.04
N THR A 67 4.95 -5.24 13.33
CA THR A 67 4.41 -6.61 13.24
C THR A 67 3.40 -6.83 12.10
N LEU A 68 2.74 -5.77 11.62
CA LEU A 68 1.63 -5.86 10.66
C LEU A 68 2.02 -6.15 9.21
N PHE A 69 3.27 -6.04 8.75
CA PHE A 69 3.50 -5.91 7.29
C PHE A 69 4.40 -6.96 6.61
N PRO A 70 5.43 -7.53 7.24
CA PRO A 70 6.16 -8.63 6.61
C PRO A 70 5.28 -9.89 6.43
N LYS A 71 4.20 -10.03 7.22
CA LYS A 71 3.41 -11.26 7.31
C LYS A 71 2.32 -11.41 6.24
N TYR A 72 1.85 -10.31 5.64
CA TYR A 72 0.65 -10.34 4.79
C TYR A 72 0.95 -10.19 3.29
N PHE A 73 2.20 -9.97 2.90
CA PHE A 73 2.59 -9.95 1.49
C PHE A 73 3.14 -11.28 1.04
N THR A 74 2.70 -11.70 -0.14
CA THR A 74 3.24 -12.90 -0.78
C THR A 74 3.89 -12.59 -2.11
N LYS A 75 3.50 -11.50 -2.78
CA LYS A 75 4.12 -11.09 -4.03
C LYS A 75 4.06 -9.57 -4.20
N ILE A 76 5.23 -8.97 -4.39
CA ILE A 76 5.41 -7.56 -4.76
C ILE A 76 6.32 -7.46 -5.98
N SER A 77 6.12 -6.44 -6.81
CA SER A 77 6.99 -6.14 -7.96
C SER A 77 7.43 -4.69 -7.94
N LYS A 78 8.66 -4.41 -8.41
CA LYS A 78 9.17 -3.05 -8.50
C LYS A 78 8.35 -2.28 -9.55
N ARG A 79 7.80 -1.14 -9.16
CA ARG A 79 7.08 -0.25 -10.08
C ARG A 79 8.07 0.36 -11.07
N THR A 80 7.85 0.15 -12.37
CA THR A 80 8.65 0.71 -13.47
C THR A 80 8.16 2.08 -13.90
#